data_AF-A0A7C3DQU3-F1
#
_entry.id   AF-A0A7C3DQU3-F1
#
_cell.length_a   1.000
_cell.length_b   1.000
_cell.length_c   1.000
_cell.angle_alpha   90.00
_cell.angle_beta   90.00
_cell.angle_gamma   90.00
#
_symmetry.space_group_name_H-M   'P 1'
#
loop_
_entity.id
_entity.type
_entity.pdbx_description
1 polymer ?
#
loop_
_entity_poly.entity_id
_entity_poly.type
_entity_poly.pdbx_seq_one_letter_code
_entity_poly.pdbx_strand_id
1 'polypeptide(L)' 'MWNYILLGFVPLAIALEVLHAPAVWIFLISALALLPLAGFMGRATEELAARAGSTVGGLLNATFGNAAELIIA' A
#
# COMPACT_ATOMS: atom_id res chain seq x y z
N MET A 1 -10.81 0.96 11.00
CA MET A 1 -10.70 -0.09 12.03
C MET A 1 -10.41 -1.48 11.43
N TRP A 2 -11.14 -1.93 10.39
CA TRP A 2 -10.93 -3.26 9.77
C TRP A 2 -9.54 -3.49 9.12
N ASN A 3 -8.90 -2.45 8.56
CA ASN A 3 -7.60 -2.56 7.87
C ASN A 3 -6.39 -2.89 8.76
N TYR A 4 -6.45 -2.68 10.08
CA TYR A 4 -5.26 -2.86 10.92
C TYR A 4 -4.87 -4.33 11.09
N ILE A 5 -5.84 -5.24 11.05
CA ILE A 5 -5.58 -6.69 11.15
C ILE A 5 -4.74 -7.17 9.96
N LEU A 6 -5.02 -6.63 8.77
CA LEU A 6 -4.32 -6.98 7.55
C LEU A 6 -2.84 -6.53 7.55
N LEU A 7 -2.46 -5.57 8.40
CA LEU A 7 -1.06 -5.16 8.52
C LEU A 7 -0.16 -6.29 9.03
N GLY A 8 -0.70 -7.27 9.74
CA GLY A 8 0.03 -8.48 10.12
C GLY A 8 0.53 -9.28 8.91
N PHE A 9 -0.10 -9.14 7.75
CA PHE A 9 0.37 -9.78 6.52
C PHE A 9 1.63 -9.15 5.95
N VAL A 10 1.98 -7.90 6.31
CA VAL A 10 3.22 -7.25 5.86
C VAL A 10 4.48 -7.99 6.36
N PRO A 11 4.70 -8.16 7.69
CA PRO A 11 5.85 -8.92 8.16
C PRO A 11 5.77 -10.39 7.75
N LEU A 12 4.57 -10.96 7.60
CA LEU A 12 4.41 -12.34 7.13
C LEU A 12 4.86 -12.50 5.67
N ALA A 13 4.52 -11.57 4.77
CA ALA A 13 4.97 -11.59 3.38
C ALA A 13 6.50 -11.55 3.31
N ILE A 14 7.13 -10.65 4.08
CA ILE A 14 8.58 -10.52 4.17
C ILE A 14 9.21 -11.82 4.69
N ALA A 15 8.64 -12.41 5.74
CA ALA A 15 9.12 -13.67 6.29
C ALA A 15 9.04 -14.82 5.27
N LEU A 16 7.93 -14.93 4.53
CA LEU A 16 7.77 -15.96 3.50
C LEU A 16 8.78 -15.81 2.35
N GLU A 17 9.06 -14.58 1.93
CA GLU A 17 10.09 -14.28 0.93
C GLU A 17 11.48 -14.70 1.43
N VAL A 18 11.85 -14.29 2.66
CA VAL A 18 13.16 -14.63 3.26
C VAL A 18 13.33 -16.14 3.43
N LEU A 19 12.26 -16.85 3.75
CA LEU A 19 12.25 -18.32 3.90
C LEU A 19 12.13 -19.06 2.55
N HIS A 20 12.08 -18.35 1.42
CA HIS A 20 11.94 -18.93 0.08
C HIS A 20 10.72 -19.86 -0.04
N ALA A 21 9.59 -19.42 0.53
CA ALA A 21 8.34 -20.16 0.46
C ALA A 21 7.84 -20.29 -1.00
N PRO A 22 6.90 -21.20 -1.29
CA PRO A 22 6.32 -21.31 -2.63
C PRO A 22 5.70 -19.99 -3.10
N ALA A 23 5.94 -19.64 -4.37
CA ALA A 23 5.53 -18.36 -4.96
C ALA A 23 4.03 -18.05 -4.80
N VAL A 24 3.17 -19.07 -4.83
CA VAL A 24 1.72 -18.89 -4.63
C VAL A 24 1.40 -18.30 -3.25
N TRP A 25 2.12 -18.70 -2.20
CA TRP A 25 1.88 -18.20 -0.85
C TRP A 25 2.42 -16.79 -0.67
N ILE A 26 3.61 -16.51 -1.21
CA ILE A 26 4.18 -15.17 -1.22
C ILE A 26 3.24 -14.20 -1.94
N PHE A 27 2.71 -14.59 -3.09
CA PHE A 27 1.76 -13.78 -3.86
C PHE A 27 0.48 -13.48 -3.06
N LEU A 28 -0.18 -14.51 -2.53
CA LEU A 28 -1.44 -14.34 -1.79
C LEU A 28 -1.28 -13.47 -0.55
N ILE A 29 -0.21 -13.69 0.24
CA ILE A 29 0.04 -12.91 1.45
C ILE A 29 0.46 -11.48 1.11
N SER A 30 1.26 -11.27 0.06
CA SER A 30 1.62 -9.93 -0.41
C SER A 30 0.41 -9.13 -0.90
N ALA A 31 -0.53 -9.79 -1.61
CA ALA A 31 -1.77 -9.16 -2.06
C ALA A 31 -2.65 -8.71 -0.87
N LEU A 32 -2.77 -9.54 0.17
CA LEU A 32 -3.49 -9.19 1.40
C LEU A 32 -2.81 -8.05 2.17
N ALA A 33 -1.48 -8.03 2.21
CA ALA A 33 -0.69 -6.97 2.81
C ALA A 33 -0.85 -5.63 2.07
N LEU A 34 -1.06 -5.65 0.76
CA LEU A 34 -1.22 -4.45 -0.07
C LEU A 34 -2.52 -3.68 0.24
N LEU A 35 -3.62 -4.38 0.55
CA LEU A 35 -4.93 -3.76 0.82
C LEU A 35 -4.89 -2.65 1.89
N PRO A 36 -4.37 -2.88 3.12
CA PRO A 36 -4.29 -1.81 4.12
C PRO A 36 -3.27 -0.74 3.76
N LEU A 37 -2.16 -1.10 3.10
CA LEU A 37 -1.10 -0.18 2.71
C LEU A 37 -1.58 0.83 1.68
N ALA A 38 -2.32 0.38 0.66
CA ALA A 38 -2.93 1.26 -0.34
C ALA A 38 -3.88 2.28 0.32
N GLY A 39 -4.73 1.83 1.24
CA GLY A 39 -5.62 2.72 1.97
C GLY A 39 -4.90 3.70 2.90
N PHE A 40 -3.75 3.34 3.46
CA PHE A 40 -2.94 4.26 4.27
C PHE A 40 -2.23 5.30 3.41
N MET A 41 -1.67 4.87 2.28
CA MET A 41 -1.02 5.74 1.31
C MET A 41 -1.99 6.77 0.74
N GLY A 42 -3.21 6.37 0.38
CA GLY A 42 -4.26 7.29 -0.06
C GLY A 42 -4.58 8.37 1.00
N ARG A 43 -4.85 7.98 2.25
CA ARG A 43 -5.11 8.96 3.32
C ARG A 43 -3.93 9.87 3.62
N ALA A 44 -2.72 9.31 3.65
CA ALA A 44 -1.50 10.11 3.83
C ALA A 44 -1.33 11.14 2.70
N THR A 45 -1.69 10.75 1.48
CA THR A 45 -1.67 11.62 0.30
C THR A 45 -2.70 12.72 0.40
N GLU A 46 -3.93 12.41 0.80
CA GLU A 46 -4.99 13.41 1.02
C GLU A 46 -4.58 14.45 2.07
N GLU A 47 -4.05 13.99 3.22
CA GLU A 47 -3.58 14.87 4.30
C GLU A 47 -2.42 15.77 3.86
N LEU A 48 -1.51 15.24 3.03
CA LEU A 48 -0.39 15.99 2.49
C LEU A 48 -0.87 17.00 1.42
N ALA A 49 -1.75 16.55 0.51
CA ALA A 49 -2.31 17.37 -0.54
C ALA A 49 -3.11 18.56 0.02
N ALA A 50 -3.85 18.36 1.10
CA ALA A 50 -4.59 19.41 1.79
C ALA A 50 -3.68 20.56 2.30
N ARG A 51 -2.39 20.28 2.54
CA ARG A 51 -1.40 21.25 3.04
C ARG A 51 -0.48 21.80 1.95
N ALA A 52 -0.45 21.17 0.78
CA ALA A 52 0.49 21.49 -0.30
C ALA A 52 -0.04 22.52 -1.33
N GLY A 53 -1.32 22.91 -1.23
CA GLY A 53 -1.97 23.80 -2.20
C GLY A 53 -2.51 23.05 -3.43
N SER A 54 -3.37 23.71 -4.22
CA SER A 54 -4.19 23.04 -5.26
C SER A 54 -3.38 22.32 -6.34
N THR A 55 -2.33 22.95 -6.87
CA THR A 55 -1.52 22.36 -7.96
C THR A 55 -0.70 21.17 -7.47
N VAL A 56 0.06 21.33 -6.38
CA VAL A 56 0.91 20.25 -5.83
C VAL A 56 0.05 19.14 -5.24
N GLY A 57 -1.03 19.49 -4.54
CA GLY A 57 -1.97 18.52 -4.00
C GLY A 57 -2.66 17.68 -5.09
N GLY A 58 -3.01 18.29 -6.22
CA GLY A 58 -3.53 17.58 -7.39
C GLY A 58 -2.53 16.57 -7.96
N LEU A 59 -1.26 16.96 -8.10
CA LEU A 59 -0.18 16.06 -8.55
C LEU A 59 0.07 14.91 -7.56
N LEU A 60 0.07 15.20 -6.26
CA LEU A 60 0.25 14.20 -5.21
C LEU A 60 -0.88 13.17 -5.24
N ASN A 61 -2.13 13.61 -5.35
CA ASN A 61 -3.27 12.70 -5.40
C ASN A 61 -3.27 11.84 -6.68
N ALA A 62 -2.93 12.43 -7.83
CA ALA A 62 -2.84 11.68 -9.09
C ALA A 62 -1.74 10.60 -9.08
N THR A 63 -0.64 10.83 -8.35
CA THR A 63 0.48 9.89 -8.27
C THR A 63 0.33 8.92 -7.09
N PHE A 64 0.32 9.43 -5.86
CA PHE A 64 0.30 8.62 -4.64
C PHE A 64 -1.08 8.07 -4.27
N GLY A 65 -2.16 8.73 -4.70
CA GLY A 65 -3.52 8.20 -4.53
C GLY A 65 -3.73 6.88 -5.29
N ASN A 66 -3.05 6.72 -6.43
CA ASN A 66 -3.07 5.51 -7.26
C ASN A 66 -1.74 4.74 -7.22
N ALA A 67 -0.84 5.04 -6.29
CA ALA A 67 0.52 4.46 -6.29
C ALA A 67 0.51 2.93 -6.19
N ALA A 68 -0.46 2.33 -5.50
CA ALA A 68 -0.57 0.88 -5.43
C ALA A 68 -0.75 0.22 -6.82
N GLU A 69 -1.53 0.85 -7.70
CA GLU A 69 -1.77 0.39 -9.06
C GLU A 69 -0.53 0.63 -9.93
N LEU A 70 0.09 1.81 -9.81
CA LEU A 70 1.27 2.19 -10.59
C LEU A 70 2.53 1.39 -10.24
N ILE A 71 2.67 0.91 -8.99
CA ILE A 71 3.80 0.09 -8.56
C ILE A 71 3.70 -1.34 -9.10
N ILE A 72 2.46 -1.83 -9.32
CA ILE A 72 2.20 -3.20 -9.78
C ILE A 72 2.18 -3.30 -11.31
N ALA A 73 1.80 -2.21 -12.00
CA ALA A 73 1.72 -2.12 -13.46
C ALA A 73 3.11 -2.24 -14.13
#